data_AF-A0A0G4J5K1-F1
#
_entry.id   AF-A0A0G4J5K1-F1
#
_cell.length_a   1.000
_cell.length_b   1.000
_cell.length_c   1.000
_cell.angle_alpha   90.00
_cell.angle_beta   90.00
_cell.angle_gamma   90.00
#
_symmetry.space_group_name_H-M   'P 1'
#
loop_
_entity.id
_entity.type
_entity.pdbx_description
1 polymer ?
#
loop_
_entity_poly.entity_id
_entity_poly.type
_entity_poly.pdbx_seq_one_letter_code
_entity_poly.pdbx_strand_id
1 'polypeptide(L)'
;MQISLVGGQIEVGTGAMEPATLTFLTIVAAVCCTSDASVMFPDAEPGSVLYRSSFYSPPMTTYLGAQSGTLPAVAPISVFTGDACSAADIVVPSNSVVVVTQGSPCSFETQYSNVLQSGAVAYISLTTVEVPSLNAYVNDPHSRHIPNDRLPIPYVYVQVTPEAQDAILSASPNTTVSVAPDHNVWVDVYGSWQYQLLLRWVPAMIFTMSGCMAALFLFQHMRIVVGATEPNARRRWRTLCRSIASRLSLPHFTLALEISTTFPLAIESAIGGFYSTGNLPGPVQNLFLTSLSGFGFVSTILSATFWNKCLDQIDIREAKSASVLTRIIRGDRLIYTVALCAIPLAFDIVVCIAYAMYFDLKYPLIDIANGAMFALLQLVVGMHFLYGAVSYRIEAKKIVEAVTTNNRDKKMNALLHRLSRYAILLGLSMITYVAGAAIIAGWPEFFFSPRGWMISWSLTNIGRACESLWHVLMFRPRSSPVQNPASVPTSPY
;
A
#
# COMPACT_ATOMS: atom_id res chain seq x y z
N MET A 1 23.41 -4.60 -20.58
CA MET A 1 23.60 -3.16 -20.83
C MET A 1 25.10 -2.88 -20.86
N GLN A 2 25.69 -2.80 -22.04
CA GLN A 2 27.10 -2.45 -22.24
C GLN A 2 27.12 -1.04 -22.81
N ILE A 3 27.76 -0.10 -22.10
CA ILE A 3 27.93 1.28 -22.58
C ILE A 3 29.40 1.40 -22.99
N SER A 4 29.64 1.49 -24.29
CA SER A 4 30.91 1.95 -24.86
C SER A 4 30.71 3.38 -25.35
N LEU A 5 31.61 4.28 -24.95
CA LEU A 5 31.61 5.70 -25.30
C LEU A 5 32.74 5.94 -26.30
N VAL A 6 32.40 6.09 -27.59
CA VAL A 6 33.26 6.74 -28.58
C VAL A 6 32.37 7.48 -29.59
N GLY A 7 32.58 8.80 -29.72
CA GLY A 7 32.05 9.62 -30.81
C GLY A 7 30.64 10.15 -30.57
N GLY A 8 30.53 11.40 -30.10
CA GLY A 8 29.26 12.04 -29.81
C GLY A 8 28.35 12.21 -31.03
N GLN A 9 27.29 11.41 -31.08
CA GLN A 9 25.98 11.73 -31.64
C GLN A 9 24.94 10.90 -30.87
N ILE A 10 23.92 11.57 -30.31
CA ILE A 10 22.76 10.91 -29.71
C ILE A 10 21.73 10.75 -30.82
N GLU A 11 21.69 9.57 -31.44
CA GLU A 11 20.53 9.17 -32.26
C GLU A 11 19.44 8.64 -31.32
N VAL A 12 18.30 9.33 -31.29
CA VAL A 12 17.07 8.83 -30.66
C VAL A 12 16.37 7.93 -31.68
N GLY A 13 16.67 6.63 -31.63
CA GLY A 13 15.92 5.62 -32.35
C GLY A 13 14.53 5.45 -31.71
N THR A 14 13.48 5.62 -32.50
CA THR A 14 12.13 5.16 -32.15
C THR A 14 12.13 3.63 -32.12
N GLY A 15 12.41 3.08 -30.93
CA GLY A 15 12.42 1.65 -30.69
C GLY A 15 11.02 1.07 -30.90
N ALA A 16 10.90 0.21 -31.90
CA ALA A 16 9.78 -0.70 -32.07
C ALA A 16 9.48 -1.43 -30.75
N MET A 17 8.19 -1.56 -30.42
CA MET A 17 7.72 -2.40 -29.31
C MET A 17 8.44 -3.75 -29.33
N GLU A 18 9.05 -4.10 -28.19
CA GLU A 18 9.86 -5.31 -28.06
C GLU A 18 9.05 -6.57 -28.46
N PRO A 19 9.64 -7.49 -29.24
CA PRO A 19 9.03 -8.78 -29.57
C PRO A 19 8.72 -9.62 -28.33
N ALA A 20 9.27 -9.30 -27.15
CA ALA A 20 8.93 -9.92 -25.87
C ALA A 20 7.48 -9.62 -25.43
N THR A 21 6.96 -8.42 -25.74
CA THR A 21 5.58 -8.04 -25.38
C THR A 21 4.57 -8.74 -26.27
N LEU A 22 4.90 -8.88 -27.56
CA LEU A 22 4.11 -9.65 -28.52
C LEU A 22 4.16 -11.14 -28.12
N THR A 23 5.35 -11.70 -27.90
CA THR A 23 5.52 -13.11 -27.52
C THR A 23 4.80 -13.47 -26.22
N PHE A 24 4.75 -12.58 -25.22
CA PHE A 24 3.99 -12.83 -23.99
C PHE A 24 2.48 -12.75 -24.21
N LEU A 25 1.98 -11.82 -25.05
CA LEU A 25 0.57 -11.80 -25.45
C LEU A 25 0.20 -13.02 -26.30
N THR A 26 1.10 -13.52 -27.14
CA THR A 26 0.92 -14.75 -27.91
C THR A 26 0.99 -15.99 -27.02
N ILE A 27 1.79 -15.99 -25.95
CA ILE A 27 1.84 -17.07 -24.95
C ILE A 27 0.58 -17.04 -24.07
N VAL A 28 0.10 -15.87 -23.64
CA VAL A 28 -1.19 -15.74 -22.93
C VAL A 28 -2.32 -16.19 -23.87
N ALA A 29 -2.34 -15.75 -25.13
CA ALA A 29 -3.35 -16.19 -26.10
C ALA A 29 -3.24 -17.70 -26.44
N ALA A 30 -2.04 -18.27 -26.50
CA ALA A 30 -1.82 -19.69 -26.79
C ALA A 30 -2.09 -20.59 -25.58
N VAL A 31 -1.81 -20.13 -24.35
CA VAL A 31 -2.18 -20.81 -23.10
C VAL A 31 -3.69 -20.70 -22.87
N CYS A 32 -4.34 -19.61 -23.32
CA CYS A 32 -5.80 -19.50 -23.38
C CYS A 32 -6.45 -20.40 -24.46
N CYS A 33 -5.69 -20.97 -25.41
CA CYS A 33 -6.22 -21.83 -26.46
C CYS A 33 -6.27 -23.32 -26.08
N THR A 34 -5.87 -23.69 -24.85
CA THR A 34 -5.96 -25.08 -24.35
C THR A 34 -6.65 -25.19 -22.98
N SER A 35 -7.51 -24.23 -22.59
CA SER A 35 -8.36 -24.39 -21.41
C SER A 35 -9.56 -25.27 -21.78
N ASP A 36 -9.60 -26.48 -21.24
CA ASP A 36 -10.78 -27.33 -21.27
C ASP A 36 -11.87 -26.72 -20.35
N ALA A 37 -12.80 -25.98 -20.98
CA ALA A 37 -14.09 -25.49 -20.49
C ALA A 37 -14.12 -24.52 -19.28
N SER A 38 -14.47 -23.26 -19.59
CA SER A 38 -14.79 -22.14 -18.69
C SER A 38 -16.30 -22.14 -18.32
N VAL A 39 -16.79 -21.18 -17.52
CA VAL A 39 -18.24 -21.04 -17.27
C VAL A 39 -19.01 -20.88 -18.59
N MET A 40 -19.92 -21.83 -18.88
CA MET A 40 -20.67 -21.94 -20.14
C MET A 40 -22.17 -22.09 -19.92
N PHE A 41 -22.95 -21.62 -20.90
CA PHE A 41 -24.40 -21.68 -20.94
C PHE A 41 -24.87 -22.51 -22.15
N PRO A 42 -24.83 -23.85 -22.09
CA PRO A 42 -25.10 -24.73 -23.22
C PRO A 42 -26.52 -24.59 -23.80
N ASP A 43 -27.50 -24.31 -22.94
CA ASP A 43 -28.92 -24.24 -23.30
C ASP A 43 -29.42 -22.81 -23.50
N ALA A 44 -28.52 -21.82 -23.54
CA ALA A 44 -28.92 -20.43 -23.75
C ALA A 44 -29.61 -20.24 -25.12
N GLU A 45 -30.59 -19.34 -25.19
CA GLU A 45 -31.36 -19.14 -26.41
C GLU A 45 -30.49 -18.62 -27.56
N PRO A 46 -30.61 -19.17 -28.79
CA PRO A 46 -29.91 -18.66 -29.96
C PRO A 46 -30.18 -17.16 -30.17
N GLY A 47 -29.12 -16.35 -30.18
CA GLY A 47 -29.21 -14.88 -30.28
C GLY A 47 -29.06 -14.14 -28.94
N SER A 48 -29.05 -14.85 -27.81
CA SER A 48 -28.65 -14.28 -26.52
C SER A 48 -27.13 -14.11 -26.42
N VAL A 49 -26.67 -13.17 -25.58
CA VAL A 49 -25.24 -12.93 -25.28
C VAL A 49 -24.58 -14.15 -24.59
N LEU A 50 -25.39 -15.04 -24.00
CA LEU A 50 -24.90 -16.25 -23.33
C LEU A 50 -24.74 -17.44 -24.28
N TYR A 51 -25.36 -17.40 -25.47
CA TYR A 51 -25.34 -18.51 -26.40
C TYR A 51 -23.92 -18.79 -26.91
N ARG A 52 -23.40 -19.97 -26.54
CA ARG A 52 -22.03 -20.44 -26.86
C ARG A 52 -20.92 -19.56 -26.29
N SER A 53 -21.23 -18.74 -25.29
CA SER A 53 -20.23 -17.95 -24.57
C SER A 53 -19.53 -18.82 -23.54
N SER A 54 -18.21 -18.65 -23.46
CA SER A 54 -17.35 -19.25 -22.43
C SER A 54 -16.60 -18.14 -21.72
N PHE A 55 -16.73 -18.06 -20.40
CA PHE A 55 -16.13 -16.99 -19.61
C PHE A 55 -14.99 -17.51 -18.74
N TYR A 56 -13.82 -16.85 -18.81
CA TYR A 56 -12.68 -17.15 -17.95
C TYR A 56 -13.08 -17.09 -16.46
N SER A 57 -12.83 -18.18 -15.76
CA SER A 57 -13.45 -18.50 -14.47
C SER A 57 -12.47 -19.17 -13.49
N PRO A 58 -11.36 -18.50 -13.13
CA PRO A 58 -10.42 -19.05 -12.15
C PRO A 58 -11.06 -19.20 -10.75
N PRO A 59 -10.54 -20.10 -9.90
CA PRO A 59 -10.91 -20.17 -8.49
C PRO A 59 -10.73 -18.82 -7.81
N MET A 60 -11.69 -18.40 -6.99
CA MET A 60 -11.61 -17.12 -6.26
C MET A 60 -10.37 -17.04 -5.37
N THR A 61 -10.09 -18.13 -4.65
CA THR A 61 -8.87 -18.33 -3.87
C THR A 61 -8.34 -19.74 -4.06
N THR A 62 -7.06 -19.96 -3.73
CA THR A 62 -6.45 -21.31 -3.72
C THR A 62 -6.88 -22.16 -2.52
N TYR A 63 -7.66 -21.57 -1.60
CA TYR A 63 -8.11 -22.20 -0.36
C TYR A 63 -9.57 -22.66 -0.41
N LEU A 64 -10.34 -22.24 -1.42
CA LEU A 64 -11.77 -22.48 -1.52
C LEU A 64 -12.14 -23.15 -2.83
N GLY A 65 -13.10 -24.06 -2.72
CA GLY A 65 -13.68 -24.77 -3.85
C GLY A 65 -12.76 -25.77 -4.54
N ALA A 66 -13.37 -26.53 -5.44
CA ALA A 66 -12.66 -27.39 -6.37
C ALA A 66 -11.67 -26.57 -7.22
N GLN A 67 -10.46 -27.08 -7.37
CA GLN A 67 -9.38 -26.45 -8.15
C GLN A 67 -9.34 -27.02 -9.58
N SER A 68 -8.48 -26.49 -10.44
CA SER A 68 -8.33 -26.93 -11.84
C SER A 68 -8.19 -28.45 -11.97
N GLY A 69 -8.89 -29.05 -12.94
CA GLY A 69 -8.84 -30.50 -13.23
C GLY A 69 -9.95 -31.34 -12.58
N THR A 70 -10.90 -30.73 -11.89
CA THR A 70 -12.14 -31.40 -11.46
C THR A 70 -13.16 -31.48 -12.59
N LEU A 71 -14.02 -32.50 -12.56
CA LEU A 71 -15.14 -32.61 -13.48
C LEU A 71 -16.04 -31.36 -13.39
N PRO A 72 -16.58 -30.86 -14.52
CA PRO A 72 -17.44 -29.69 -14.52
C PRO A 72 -18.73 -29.98 -13.73
N ALA A 73 -19.13 -29.00 -12.91
CA ALA A 73 -20.44 -29.00 -12.27
C ALA A 73 -21.48 -28.48 -13.27
N VAL A 74 -22.52 -29.28 -13.54
CA VAL A 74 -23.59 -28.92 -14.48
C VAL A 74 -24.93 -28.92 -13.75
N ALA A 75 -25.60 -27.78 -13.69
CA ALA A 75 -26.90 -27.63 -13.04
C ALA A 75 -27.66 -26.39 -13.52
N PRO A 76 -28.98 -26.30 -13.26
CA PRO A 76 -29.76 -25.09 -13.51
C PRO A 76 -29.24 -23.91 -12.70
N ILE A 77 -29.30 -22.70 -13.27
CA ILE A 77 -28.89 -21.47 -12.60
C ILE A 77 -29.95 -20.98 -11.59
N SER A 78 -29.48 -20.52 -10.44
CA SER A 78 -30.25 -19.76 -9.46
C SER A 78 -29.49 -18.46 -9.16
N VAL A 79 -30.11 -17.33 -9.46
CA VAL A 79 -29.52 -16.02 -9.21
C VAL A 79 -29.91 -15.55 -7.82
N PHE A 80 -28.91 -15.25 -6.98
CA PHE A 80 -29.12 -14.55 -5.72
C PHE A 80 -28.37 -13.22 -5.79
N THR A 81 -28.98 -12.15 -5.27
CA THR A 81 -28.42 -10.78 -5.31
C THR A 81 -28.34 -10.16 -3.92
N GLY A 82 -28.64 -10.93 -2.88
CA GLY A 82 -28.60 -10.48 -1.49
C GLY A 82 -27.22 -10.57 -0.84
N ASP A 83 -27.20 -10.45 0.47
CA ASP A 83 -25.99 -10.52 1.29
C ASP A 83 -25.64 -11.97 1.64
N ALA A 84 -24.47 -12.44 1.19
CA ALA A 84 -24.03 -13.82 1.40
C ALA A 84 -23.41 -14.07 2.78
N CYS A 85 -23.44 -13.09 3.70
CA CYS A 85 -22.88 -13.25 5.04
C CYS A 85 -23.74 -14.07 6.01
N SER A 86 -25.00 -14.36 5.65
CA SER A 86 -25.92 -15.16 6.46
C SER A 86 -26.54 -16.29 5.63
N ALA A 87 -26.36 -17.54 6.06
CA ALA A 87 -26.96 -18.70 5.40
C ALA A 87 -28.50 -18.65 5.35
N ALA A 88 -29.14 -18.01 6.35
CA ALA A 88 -30.59 -17.90 6.43
C ALA A 88 -31.19 -17.04 5.30
N ASP A 89 -30.39 -16.12 4.74
CA ASP A 89 -30.83 -15.21 3.69
C ASP A 89 -30.66 -15.82 2.29
N ILE A 90 -29.93 -16.94 2.17
CA ILE A 90 -29.65 -17.63 0.91
C ILE A 90 -30.70 -18.74 0.70
N VAL A 91 -31.77 -18.40 -0.02
CA VAL A 91 -32.81 -19.37 -0.41
C VAL A 91 -32.58 -19.82 -1.83
N VAL A 92 -32.08 -21.04 -2.00
CA VAL A 92 -31.70 -21.61 -3.29
C VAL A 92 -32.35 -23.00 -3.46
N PRO A 93 -32.93 -23.33 -4.63
CA PRO A 93 -33.37 -24.69 -4.91
C PRO A 93 -32.22 -25.69 -4.82
N SER A 94 -32.41 -26.81 -4.11
CA SER A 94 -31.37 -27.85 -4.02
C SER A 94 -30.92 -28.31 -5.42
N ASN A 95 -29.62 -28.55 -5.59
CA ASN A 95 -28.99 -28.96 -6.86
C ASN A 95 -28.98 -27.88 -7.96
N SER A 96 -28.96 -26.59 -7.61
CA SER A 96 -28.76 -25.49 -8.57
C SER A 96 -27.38 -24.83 -8.41
N VAL A 97 -26.89 -24.21 -9.49
CA VAL A 97 -25.70 -23.34 -9.46
C VAL A 97 -26.13 -21.98 -8.93
N VAL A 98 -25.36 -21.44 -7.99
CA VAL A 98 -25.69 -20.18 -7.34
C VAL A 98 -24.79 -19.09 -7.90
N VAL A 99 -25.39 -18.09 -8.56
CA VAL A 99 -24.69 -16.88 -9.06
C VAL A 99 -24.99 -15.72 -8.13
N VAL A 100 -23.96 -15.23 -7.43
CA VAL A 100 -24.04 -14.21 -6.35
C VAL A 100 -22.63 -13.64 -6.16
N THR A 101 -22.34 -12.39 -5.80
CA THR A 101 -23.04 -11.21 -5.31
C THR A 101 -22.39 -10.02 -6.04
N GLN A 102 -22.90 -8.80 -5.88
CA GLN A 102 -22.11 -7.57 -6.14
C GLN A 102 -21.16 -7.25 -4.96
N GLY A 103 -20.64 -8.28 -4.28
CA GLY A 103 -19.89 -8.18 -3.04
C GLY A 103 -20.75 -8.35 -1.78
N SER A 104 -20.16 -8.91 -0.72
CA SER A 104 -20.75 -9.03 0.62
C SER A 104 -19.71 -8.63 1.68
N PRO A 105 -20.11 -8.00 2.79
CA PRO A 105 -19.18 -7.44 3.77
C PRO A 105 -18.68 -8.51 4.77
N CYS A 106 -18.18 -9.63 4.24
CA CYS A 106 -17.60 -10.73 4.99
C CYS A 106 -16.62 -11.54 4.12
N SER A 107 -15.81 -12.38 4.77
CA SER A 107 -14.78 -13.17 4.10
C SER A 107 -15.34 -14.13 3.06
N PHE A 108 -14.53 -14.44 2.04
CA PHE A 108 -14.88 -15.35 0.95
C PHE A 108 -15.24 -16.75 1.47
N GLU A 109 -14.59 -17.18 2.55
CA GLU A 109 -14.83 -18.45 3.20
C GLU A 109 -16.18 -18.50 3.91
N THR A 110 -16.60 -17.39 4.52
CA THR A 110 -17.94 -17.25 5.10
C THR A 110 -19.01 -17.33 4.01
N GLN A 111 -18.82 -16.59 2.92
CA GLN A 111 -19.72 -16.63 1.76
C GLN A 111 -19.81 -18.05 1.19
N TYR A 112 -18.66 -18.71 0.95
CA TYR A 112 -18.60 -20.07 0.44
C TYR A 112 -19.31 -21.07 1.37
N SER A 113 -19.09 -20.99 2.69
CA SER A 113 -19.74 -21.87 3.65
C SER A 113 -21.26 -21.73 3.65
N ASN A 114 -21.75 -20.49 3.61
CA ASN A 114 -23.19 -20.22 3.60
C ASN A 114 -23.85 -20.72 2.30
N VAL A 115 -23.21 -20.49 1.15
CA VAL A 115 -23.69 -20.99 -0.14
C VAL A 115 -23.67 -22.52 -0.17
N LEU A 116 -22.62 -23.16 0.34
CA LEU A 116 -22.54 -24.61 0.44
C LEU A 116 -23.68 -25.19 1.31
N GLN A 117 -24.00 -24.55 2.44
CA GLN A 117 -25.09 -24.96 3.33
C GLN A 117 -26.48 -24.85 2.68
N SER A 118 -26.65 -23.98 1.68
CA SER A 118 -27.92 -23.85 0.93
C SER A 118 -28.20 -25.04 -0.01
N GLY A 119 -27.22 -25.93 -0.22
CA GLY A 119 -27.35 -27.06 -1.16
C GLY A 119 -27.00 -26.72 -2.61
N ALA A 120 -26.26 -25.63 -2.82
CA ALA A 120 -25.69 -25.26 -4.11
C ALA A 120 -24.66 -26.31 -4.58
N VAL A 121 -24.51 -26.46 -5.90
CA VAL A 121 -23.50 -27.38 -6.49
C VAL A 121 -22.29 -26.65 -7.08
N ALA A 122 -22.36 -25.33 -7.22
CA ALA A 122 -21.28 -24.44 -7.65
C ALA A 122 -21.59 -23.01 -7.19
N TYR A 123 -20.54 -22.21 -6.97
CA TYR A 123 -20.64 -20.79 -6.65
C TYR A 123 -19.91 -19.95 -7.70
N ILE A 124 -20.62 -19.01 -8.33
CA ILE A 124 -20.07 -18.08 -9.32
C ILE A 124 -20.21 -16.65 -8.78
N SER A 125 -19.09 -15.96 -8.63
CA SER A 125 -19.06 -14.51 -8.42
C SER A 125 -18.70 -13.79 -9.73
N LEU A 126 -19.28 -12.61 -9.95
CA LEU A 126 -19.11 -11.85 -11.20
C LEU A 126 -18.37 -10.54 -10.94
N THR A 127 -17.58 -10.12 -11.91
CA THR A 127 -17.00 -8.78 -11.98
C THR A 127 -17.02 -8.24 -13.40
N THR A 128 -17.08 -6.92 -13.53
CA THR A 128 -16.99 -6.23 -14.83
C THR A 128 -15.70 -5.44 -14.98
N VAL A 129 -14.91 -5.30 -13.91
CA VAL A 129 -13.79 -4.35 -13.86
C VAL A 129 -12.45 -5.05 -13.66
N GLU A 130 -12.40 -6.08 -12.82
CA GLU A 130 -11.13 -6.69 -12.42
C GLU A 130 -10.79 -8.00 -13.13
N VAL A 131 -9.49 -8.23 -13.35
CA VAL A 131 -9.02 -9.55 -13.78
C VAL A 131 -9.23 -10.52 -12.62
N PRO A 132 -10.02 -11.59 -12.79
CA PRO A 132 -10.48 -12.38 -11.67
C PRO A 132 -9.36 -13.01 -10.85
N SER A 133 -9.61 -13.13 -9.56
CA SER A 133 -8.87 -13.93 -8.59
C SER A 133 -7.52 -13.35 -8.16
N LEU A 134 -7.47 -12.01 -8.12
CA LEU A 134 -6.47 -11.25 -7.39
C LEU A 134 -6.28 -11.80 -5.96
N ASN A 135 -7.34 -12.23 -5.31
CA ASN A 135 -7.31 -12.73 -3.93
C ASN A 135 -6.82 -14.19 -3.80
N ALA A 136 -6.00 -14.68 -4.73
CA ALA A 136 -5.56 -16.09 -4.82
C ALA A 136 -5.04 -16.66 -3.50
N TYR A 137 -4.32 -15.87 -2.70
CA TYR A 137 -3.74 -16.30 -1.43
C TYR A 137 -4.34 -15.60 -0.20
N VAL A 138 -5.51 -14.99 -0.34
CA VAL A 138 -6.26 -14.46 0.81
C VAL A 138 -6.95 -15.62 1.51
N ASN A 139 -6.65 -15.80 2.80
CA ASN A 139 -7.31 -16.79 3.64
C ASN A 139 -7.84 -16.20 4.95
N ASP A 140 -9.04 -16.60 5.35
CA ASP A 140 -9.57 -16.30 6.69
C ASP A 140 -9.45 -17.55 7.60
N PRO A 141 -8.46 -17.59 8.52
CA PRO A 141 -8.25 -18.75 9.38
C PRO A 141 -9.38 -18.99 10.39
N HIS A 142 -10.31 -18.06 10.61
CA HIS A 142 -11.49 -18.33 11.44
C HIS A 142 -12.45 -19.32 10.79
N SER A 143 -12.36 -19.50 9.47
CA SER A 143 -13.18 -20.44 8.69
C SER A 143 -12.66 -21.89 8.64
N ARG A 144 -11.68 -22.26 9.50
CA ARG A 144 -11.10 -23.64 9.68
C ARG A 144 -12.11 -24.80 9.86
N HIS A 145 -13.41 -24.52 9.79
CA HIS A 145 -14.52 -25.45 9.85
C HIS A 145 -14.72 -26.25 8.56
N ILE A 146 -14.07 -25.89 7.44
CA ILE A 146 -14.11 -26.70 6.22
C ILE A 146 -12.75 -27.37 6.04
N PRO A 147 -12.62 -28.68 6.34
CA PRO A 147 -11.41 -29.42 5.99
C PRO A 147 -11.15 -29.27 4.50
N ASN A 148 -9.92 -28.90 4.11
CA ASN A 148 -9.52 -28.73 2.70
C ASN A 148 -9.87 -29.95 1.83
N ASP A 149 -9.95 -31.14 2.44
CA ASP A 149 -10.31 -32.40 1.78
C ASP A 149 -11.81 -32.53 1.44
N ARG A 150 -12.63 -31.51 1.75
CA ARG A 150 -14.09 -31.47 1.57
C ARG A 150 -14.58 -30.10 1.07
N LEU A 151 -13.99 -29.58 0.01
CA LEU A 151 -14.50 -28.43 -0.75
C LEU A 151 -15.24 -28.95 -2.00
N PRO A 152 -16.48 -29.48 -1.88
CA PRO A 152 -17.11 -30.29 -2.92
C PRO A 152 -17.59 -29.49 -4.13
N ILE A 153 -17.76 -28.17 -3.99
CA ILE A 153 -18.30 -27.33 -5.05
C ILE A 153 -17.26 -26.32 -5.55
N PRO A 154 -17.16 -26.07 -6.86
CA PRO A 154 -16.28 -25.04 -7.40
C PRO A 154 -16.74 -23.65 -6.94
N TYR A 155 -15.77 -22.78 -6.61
CA TYR A 155 -16.00 -21.36 -6.35
C TYR A 155 -15.16 -20.54 -7.32
N VAL A 156 -15.81 -20.07 -8.38
CA VAL A 156 -15.16 -19.35 -9.47
C VAL A 156 -15.50 -17.87 -9.46
N TYR A 157 -14.54 -17.07 -9.92
CA TYR A 157 -14.73 -15.65 -10.11
C TYR A 157 -14.59 -15.31 -11.59
N VAL A 158 -15.60 -14.63 -12.15
CA VAL A 158 -15.77 -14.54 -13.60
C VAL A 158 -15.86 -13.09 -14.02
N GLN A 159 -14.99 -12.70 -14.95
CA GLN A 159 -15.08 -11.40 -15.59
C GLN A 159 -16.05 -11.46 -16.78
N VAL A 160 -17.04 -10.59 -16.77
CA VAL A 160 -18.09 -10.51 -17.78
C VAL A 160 -18.26 -9.07 -18.28
N THR A 161 -18.77 -8.90 -19.49
CA THR A 161 -19.23 -7.57 -19.94
C THR A 161 -20.49 -7.17 -19.18
N PRO A 162 -20.82 -5.87 -19.06
CA PRO A 162 -22.07 -5.43 -18.43
C PRO A 162 -23.31 -6.10 -19.05
N GLU A 163 -23.33 -6.24 -20.37
CA GLU A 163 -24.42 -6.90 -21.11
C GLU A 163 -24.53 -8.39 -20.75
N ALA A 164 -23.40 -9.10 -20.63
CA ALA A 164 -23.39 -10.49 -20.19
C ALA A 164 -23.78 -10.62 -18.72
N GLN A 165 -23.38 -9.69 -17.85
CA GLN A 165 -23.81 -9.65 -16.46
C GLN A 165 -25.33 -9.55 -16.36
N ASP A 166 -25.94 -8.59 -17.07
CA ASP A 166 -27.39 -8.42 -17.09
C ASP A 166 -28.11 -9.66 -17.65
N ALA A 167 -27.56 -10.29 -18.68
CA ALA A 167 -28.09 -11.54 -19.23
C ALA A 167 -28.03 -12.71 -18.24
N ILE A 168 -26.94 -12.82 -17.46
CA ILE A 168 -26.81 -13.86 -16.41
C ILE A 168 -27.79 -13.58 -15.27
N LEU A 169 -27.90 -12.33 -14.83
CA LEU A 169 -28.80 -11.94 -13.73
C LEU A 169 -30.29 -12.07 -14.10
N SER A 170 -30.61 -11.98 -15.39
CA SER A 170 -31.97 -12.18 -15.92
C SER A 170 -32.23 -13.58 -16.47
N ALA A 171 -31.26 -14.50 -16.35
CA ALA A 171 -31.40 -15.85 -16.86
C ALA A 171 -32.56 -16.59 -16.17
N SER A 172 -33.31 -17.35 -16.95
CA SER A 172 -34.36 -18.22 -16.43
C SER A 172 -33.78 -19.24 -15.45
N PRO A 173 -34.48 -19.57 -14.33
CA PRO A 173 -34.04 -20.62 -13.40
C PRO A 173 -33.82 -22.00 -14.03
N ASN A 174 -34.33 -22.21 -15.24
CA ASN A 174 -34.18 -23.45 -16.00
C ASN A 174 -32.96 -23.45 -16.93
N THR A 175 -32.23 -22.34 -17.06
CA THR A 175 -31.03 -22.28 -17.89
C THR A 175 -29.91 -23.08 -17.25
N THR A 176 -29.42 -24.11 -17.93
CA THR A 176 -28.30 -24.92 -17.45
C THR A 176 -26.99 -24.16 -17.59
N VAL A 177 -26.14 -24.28 -16.58
CA VAL A 177 -24.77 -23.74 -16.56
C VAL A 177 -23.79 -24.87 -16.28
N SER A 178 -22.69 -24.87 -17.01
CA SER A 178 -21.52 -25.74 -16.78
C SER A 178 -20.39 -24.91 -16.18
N VAL A 179 -19.87 -25.33 -15.03
CA VAL A 179 -18.82 -24.63 -14.28
C VAL A 179 -17.61 -25.55 -14.11
N ALA A 180 -16.47 -25.13 -14.63
CA ALA A 180 -15.18 -25.74 -14.34
C ALA A 180 -14.15 -24.63 -14.04
N PRO A 181 -13.31 -24.79 -13.01
CA PRO A 181 -12.33 -23.78 -12.63
C PRO A 181 -11.16 -23.72 -13.61
N ASP A 182 -10.89 -22.52 -14.13
CA ASP A 182 -9.72 -22.24 -14.98
C ASP A 182 -8.43 -22.09 -14.15
N HIS A 183 -7.27 -22.08 -14.83
CA HIS A 183 -6.00 -21.71 -14.21
C HIS A 183 -6.04 -20.26 -13.73
N ASN A 184 -5.61 -20.00 -12.49
CA ASN A 184 -5.52 -18.65 -11.94
C ASN A 184 -4.19 -17.98 -12.34
N VAL A 185 -4.25 -17.00 -13.24
CA VAL A 185 -3.07 -16.26 -13.73
C VAL A 185 -2.32 -15.50 -12.63
N TRP A 186 -2.99 -15.12 -11.54
CA TRP A 186 -2.35 -14.41 -10.43
C TRP A 186 -1.36 -15.28 -9.66
N VAL A 187 -1.54 -16.60 -9.67
CA VAL A 187 -0.59 -17.55 -9.05
C VAL A 187 0.79 -17.41 -9.69
N ASP A 188 0.86 -17.34 -11.01
CA ASP A 188 2.12 -17.16 -11.75
C ASP A 188 2.71 -15.76 -11.55
N VAL A 189 1.85 -14.74 -11.54
CA VAL A 189 2.25 -13.34 -11.32
C VAL A 189 2.85 -13.19 -9.93
N TYR A 190 2.21 -13.74 -8.91
CA TYR A 190 2.71 -13.76 -7.54
C TYR A 190 3.98 -14.58 -7.41
N GLY A 191 4.13 -15.69 -8.12
CA GLY A 191 5.37 -16.45 -8.19
C GLY A 191 6.51 -15.75 -8.95
N SER A 192 6.21 -14.73 -9.75
CA SER A 192 7.20 -14.07 -10.60
C SER A 192 8.25 -13.31 -9.80
N TRP A 193 9.50 -13.33 -10.29
CA TRP A 193 10.60 -12.66 -9.60
C TRP A 193 10.39 -11.14 -9.54
N GLN A 194 9.72 -10.55 -10.53
CA GLN A 194 9.41 -9.12 -10.59
C GLN A 194 8.49 -8.73 -9.43
N TYR A 195 7.42 -9.50 -9.22
CA TYR A 195 6.48 -9.27 -8.13
C TYR A 195 7.17 -9.44 -6.78
N GLN A 196 7.86 -10.57 -6.59
CA GLN A 196 8.57 -10.87 -5.36
C GLN A 196 9.64 -9.81 -5.03
N LEU A 197 10.33 -9.28 -6.03
CA LEU A 197 11.33 -8.25 -5.82
C LEU A 197 10.70 -6.89 -5.49
N LEU A 198 9.78 -6.41 -6.33
CA LEU A 198 9.30 -5.03 -6.29
C LEU A 198 8.26 -4.77 -5.20
N LEU A 199 7.41 -5.75 -4.89
CA LEU A 199 6.33 -5.60 -3.91
C LEU A 199 6.65 -6.22 -2.55
N ARG A 200 7.50 -7.25 -2.52
CA ARG A 200 7.86 -7.95 -1.28
C ARG A 200 9.23 -7.53 -0.77
N TRP A 201 10.31 -7.89 -1.47
CA TRP A 201 11.65 -7.80 -0.88
C TRP A 201 12.20 -6.38 -0.81
N VAL A 202 12.04 -5.57 -1.86
CA VAL A 202 12.55 -4.19 -1.86
C VAL A 202 11.86 -3.34 -0.79
N PRO A 203 10.51 -3.25 -0.72
CA PRO A 203 9.84 -2.53 0.36
C PRO A 203 10.21 -3.06 1.74
N ALA A 204 10.19 -4.38 1.95
CA ALA A 204 10.53 -4.98 3.24
C ALA A 204 11.95 -4.64 3.71
N MET A 205 12.95 -4.67 2.82
CA MET A 205 14.32 -4.27 3.15
C MET A 205 14.41 -2.80 3.52
N ILE A 206 13.75 -1.91 2.76
CA ILE A 206 13.77 -0.46 3.03
C ILE A 206 13.08 -0.17 4.36
N PHE A 207 11.92 -0.77 4.64
CA PHE A 207 11.22 -0.62 5.91
C PHE A 207 12.04 -1.18 7.09
N THR A 208 12.67 -2.34 6.93
CA THR A 208 13.56 -2.92 7.96
C THR A 208 14.73 -1.99 8.25
N MET A 209 15.40 -1.49 7.20
CA MET A 209 16.50 -0.54 7.34
C MET A 209 16.04 0.74 8.04
N SER A 210 14.88 1.27 7.66
CA SER A 210 14.28 2.47 8.26
C SER A 210 14.00 2.26 9.75
N GLY A 211 13.37 1.15 10.13
CA GLY A 211 13.07 0.82 11.53
C GLY A 211 14.33 0.64 12.38
N CYS A 212 15.32 -0.10 11.88
CA CYS A 212 16.61 -0.28 12.55
C CYS A 212 17.35 1.05 12.75
N MET A 213 17.41 1.89 11.70
CA MET A 213 18.02 3.21 11.80
C MET A 213 17.23 4.13 12.74
N ALA A 214 15.91 4.07 12.72
CA ALA A 214 15.05 4.88 13.59
C ALA A 214 15.28 4.54 15.06
N ALA A 215 15.33 3.24 15.39
CA ALA A 215 15.64 2.75 16.73
C ALA A 215 17.05 3.18 17.17
N LEU A 216 18.06 3.03 16.31
CA LEU A 216 19.42 3.44 16.61
C LEU A 216 19.53 4.95 16.85
N PHE A 217 18.93 5.77 15.99
CA PHE A 217 18.96 7.22 16.11
C PHE A 217 18.17 7.70 17.32
N LEU A 218 17.00 7.12 17.60
CA LEU A 218 16.23 7.44 18.80
C LEU A 218 17.02 7.09 20.06
N PHE A 219 17.65 5.92 20.12
CA PHE A 219 18.51 5.53 21.23
C PHE A 219 19.66 6.54 21.43
N GLN A 220 20.32 6.95 20.36
CA GLN A 220 21.39 7.94 20.41
C GLN A 220 20.90 9.32 20.88
N HIS A 221 19.74 9.78 20.41
CA HIS A 221 19.11 11.01 20.89
C HIS A 221 18.75 10.92 22.39
N MET A 222 18.13 9.82 22.82
CA MET A 222 17.76 9.62 24.22
C MET A 222 19.00 9.56 25.12
N ARG A 223 20.10 8.96 24.67
CA ARG A 223 21.38 8.99 25.40
C ARG A 223 21.90 10.42 25.60
N ILE A 224 21.75 11.29 24.60
CA ILE A 224 22.13 12.71 24.71
C ILE A 224 21.20 13.44 25.71
N VAL A 225 19.88 13.22 25.61
CA VAL A 225 18.89 13.85 26.51
C VAL A 225 19.11 13.44 27.98
N VAL A 226 19.30 12.15 28.24
CA VAL A 226 19.60 11.61 29.57
C VAL A 226 20.97 12.11 30.07
N GLY A 227 21.97 12.15 29.18
CA GLY A 227 23.29 12.69 29.46
C GLY A 227 23.26 14.12 29.97
N ALA A 228 22.37 14.94 29.39
CA ALA A 228 22.18 16.35 29.75
C ALA A 228 21.23 16.59 30.95
N THR A 229 20.69 15.53 31.55
CA THR A 229 19.81 15.61 32.73
C THR A 229 20.64 15.63 34.01
N GLU A 230 20.29 16.51 34.95
CA GLU A 230 21.02 16.68 36.22
C GLU A 230 21.16 15.36 37.01
N PRO A 231 22.30 15.11 37.68
CA PRO A 231 22.53 13.89 38.45
C PRO A 231 21.46 13.64 39.52
N ASN A 232 20.93 14.69 40.13
CA ASN A 232 19.90 14.61 41.17
C ASN A 232 18.53 14.20 40.61
N ALA A 233 18.20 14.61 39.38
CA ALA A 233 16.97 14.20 38.70
C ALA A 233 16.98 12.71 38.34
N ARG A 234 18.16 12.09 38.16
CA ARG A 234 18.31 10.64 37.88
C ARG A 234 17.95 9.73 39.06
N ARG A 235 17.98 10.24 40.30
CA ARG A 235 17.70 9.43 41.51
C ARG A 235 16.22 9.13 41.74
N ARG A 236 15.31 9.88 41.11
CA ARG A 236 13.85 9.66 41.22
C ARG A 236 13.23 9.51 39.84
N TRP A 237 12.67 8.32 39.56
CA TRP A 237 12.04 8.00 38.27
C TRP A 237 11.05 9.07 37.79
N ARG A 238 10.17 9.57 38.67
CA ARG A 238 9.21 10.64 38.31
C ARG A 238 9.88 11.93 37.86
N THR A 239 10.97 12.34 38.51
CA THR A 239 11.71 13.56 38.16
C THR A 239 12.50 13.35 36.88
N LEU A 240 13.08 12.17 36.69
CA LEU A 240 13.75 11.76 35.45
C LEU A 240 12.78 11.78 34.27
N CYS A 241 11.61 11.14 34.38
CA CYS A 241 10.60 11.13 33.33
C CYS A 241 10.12 12.54 32.97
N ARG A 242 9.85 13.40 33.95
CA ARG A 242 9.49 14.81 33.67
C ARG A 242 10.60 15.56 32.98
N SER A 243 11.86 15.38 33.41
CA SER A 243 13.02 16.01 32.81
C SER A 243 13.32 15.52 31.38
N ILE A 244 13.05 14.25 31.10
CA ILE A 244 13.15 13.69 29.75
C ILE A 244 12.01 14.25 28.90
N ALA A 245 10.77 14.18 29.39
CA ALA A 245 9.59 14.63 28.67
C ALA A 245 9.65 16.12 28.26
N SER A 246 10.18 16.98 29.13
CA SER A 246 10.36 18.42 28.82
C SER A 246 11.41 18.69 27.74
N ARG A 247 12.23 17.69 27.39
CA ARG A 247 13.30 17.78 26.38
C ARG A 247 12.99 16.99 25.11
N LEU A 248 11.88 16.26 25.08
CA LEU A 248 11.41 15.60 23.87
C LEU A 248 10.99 16.65 22.84
N SER A 249 11.28 16.35 21.59
CA SER A 249 11.08 17.25 20.46
C SER A 249 10.58 16.46 19.26
N LEU A 250 10.09 17.14 18.22
CA LEU A 250 9.51 16.54 17.02
C LEU A 250 10.33 15.37 16.44
N PRO A 251 11.68 15.47 16.29
CA PRO A 251 12.50 14.34 15.84
C PRO A 251 12.29 13.04 16.64
N HIS A 252 12.12 13.11 17.96
CA HIS A 252 11.93 11.93 18.81
C HIS A 252 10.58 11.27 18.53
N PHE A 253 9.53 12.08 18.38
CA PHE A 253 8.20 11.59 18.05
C PHE A 253 8.16 10.98 16.65
N THR A 254 8.78 11.61 15.65
CA THR A 254 8.85 11.04 14.30
C THR A 254 9.63 9.73 14.29
N LEU A 255 10.79 9.65 14.95
CA LEU A 255 11.55 8.39 15.01
C LEU A 255 10.78 7.28 15.74
N ALA A 256 10.08 7.59 16.82
CA ALA A 256 9.23 6.61 17.50
C ALA A 256 8.06 6.13 16.63
N LEU A 257 7.45 7.06 15.87
CA LEU A 257 6.38 6.75 14.93
C LEU A 257 6.90 5.83 13.83
N GLU A 258 8.04 6.16 13.21
CA GLU A 258 8.66 5.33 12.18
C GLU A 258 8.99 3.92 12.70
N ILE A 259 9.55 3.76 13.91
CA ILE A 259 9.76 2.44 14.52
C ILE A 259 8.44 1.65 14.58
N SER A 260 7.37 2.30 15.06
CA SER A 260 6.07 1.64 15.25
C SER A 260 5.39 1.24 13.94
N THR A 261 5.70 1.92 12.83
CA THR A 261 5.06 1.66 11.54
C THR A 261 5.91 0.78 10.63
N THR A 262 7.23 1.00 10.59
CA THR A 262 8.09 0.32 9.60
C THR A 262 8.34 -1.14 9.96
N PHE A 263 8.36 -1.53 11.24
CA PHE A 263 8.51 -2.95 11.59
C PHE A 263 7.28 -3.77 11.20
N PRO A 264 6.04 -3.37 11.53
CA PRO A 264 4.85 -4.06 11.03
C PRO A 264 4.80 -4.12 9.50
N LEU A 265 5.07 -3.02 8.80
CA LEU A 265 5.10 -3.00 7.33
C LEU A 265 6.21 -3.89 6.76
N ALA A 266 7.38 -3.94 7.38
CA ALA A 266 8.45 -4.87 6.95
C ALA A 266 8.03 -6.33 7.11
N ILE A 267 7.35 -6.67 8.21
CA ILE A 267 6.85 -8.03 8.48
C ILE A 267 5.74 -8.39 7.50
N GLU A 268 4.76 -7.52 7.31
CA GLU A 268 3.68 -7.71 6.34
C GLU A 268 4.26 -7.92 4.95
N SER A 269 5.14 -7.03 4.49
CA SER A 269 5.68 -7.10 3.14
C SER A 269 6.59 -8.32 2.97
N ALA A 270 7.38 -8.70 3.98
CA ALA A 270 8.25 -9.88 3.89
C ALA A 270 7.51 -11.21 4.01
N ILE A 271 6.54 -11.31 4.93
CA ILE A 271 5.84 -12.57 5.25
C ILE A 271 4.59 -12.72 4.40
N GLY A 272 3.71 -11.71 4.38
CA GLY A 272 2.49 -11.69 3.57
C GLY A 272 2.79 -11.52 2.09
N GLY A 273 3.80 -10.72 1.76
CA GLY A 273 4.23 -10.54 0.36
C GLY A 273 3.22 -9.78 -0.47
N PHE A 274 2.41 -8.90 0.13
CA PHE A 274 1.38 -8.12 -0.54
C PHE A 274 0.48 -9.01 -1.41
N TYR A 275 -0.32 -9.89 -0.80
CA TYR A 275 -1.14 -10.92 -1.47
C TYR A 275 -0.42 -12.08 -2.15
N SER A 276 0.92 -12.08 -2.27
CA SER A 276 1.62 -13.19 -2.96
C SER A 276 1.79 -14.47 -2.14
N THR A 277 1.39 -14.47 -0.86
CA THR A 277 1.43 -15.66 -0.01
C THR A 277 0.22 -15.70 0.91
N GLY A 278 -0.17 -16.90 1.37
CA GLY A 278 -1.19 -17.04 2.41
C GLY A 278 -0.61 -17.33 3.79
N ASN A 279 0.60 -16.81 4.06
CA ASN A 279 1.24 -16.91 5.37
C ASN A 279 0.59 -15.99 6.42
N LEU A 280 -0.10 -14.93 5.96
CA LEU A 280 -0.83 -14.01 6.82
C LEU A 280 -2.33 -14.11 6.53
N PRO A 281 -3.19 -14.01 7.57
CA PRO A 281 -4.64 -13.93 7.39
C PRO A 281 -5.03 -12.76 6.50
N GLY A 282 -6.05 -12.96 5.67
CA GLY A 282 -6.67 -11.95 4.81
C GLY A 282 -7.00 -10.64 5.54
N PRO A 283 -7.67 -10.66 6.71
CA PRO A 283 -7.93 -9.45 7.49
C PRO A 283 -6.66 -8.67 7.87
N VAL A 284 -5.55 -9.38 8.13
CA VAL A 284 -4.27 -8.75 8.45
C VAL A 284 -3.67 -8.12 7.20
N GLN A 285 -3.65 -8.83 6.06
CA GLN A 285 -3.16 -8.26 4.80
C GLN A 285 -3.96 -7.00 4.41
N ASN A 286 -5.29 -7.07 4.50
CA ASN A 286 -6.19 -5.97 4.20
C ASN A 286 -6.04 -4.78 5.16
N LEU A 287 -5.78 -5.01 6.45
CA LEU A 287 -5.51 -3.94 7.42
C LEU A 287 -4.31 -3.06 6.99
N PHE A 288 -3.29 -3.68 6.40
CA PHE A 288 -2.07 -3.02 5.97
C PHE A 288 -2.09 -2.59 4.50
N LEU A 289 -3.22 -2.74 3.78
CA LEU A 289 -3.34 -2.45 2.35
C LEU A 289 -2.95 -1.00 2.01
N THR A 290 -3.27 -0.04 2.89
CA THR A 290 -2.90 1.37 2.71
C THR A 290 -1.44 1.67 3.05
N SER A 291 -0.67 0.66 3.48
CA SER A 291 0.69 0.79 3.99
C SER A 291 0.82 1.82 5.12
N LEU A 292 -0.23 1.92 5.95
CA LEU A 292 -0.35 2.88 7.05
C LEU A 292 -0.03 4.31 6.59
N SER A 293 -0.60 4.72 5.45
CA SER A 293 -0.31 6.00 4.79
C SER A 293 -0.64 7.20 5.70
N GLY A 294 -1.64 7.10 6.56
CA GLY A 294 -2.00 8.12 7.54
C GLY A 294 -0.88 8.35 8.56
N PHE A 295 -0.26 7.28 9.05
CA PHE A 295 0.89 7.40 9.95
C PHE A 295 2.11 7.97 9.22
N GLY A 296 2.35 7.54 7.98
CA GLY A 296 3.37 8.12 7.10
C GLY A 296 3.20 9.62 6.98
N PHE A 297 1.98 10.06 6.65
CA PHE A 297 1.64 11.48 6.50
C PHE A 297 1.90 12.28 7.78
N VAL A 298 1.61 11.74 8.95
CA VAL A 298 1.94 12.40 10.23
C VAL A 298 3.45 12.58 10.38
N SER A 299 4.26 11.55 10.07
CA SER A 299 5.73 11.69 10.05
C SER A 299 6.19 12.80 9.10
N THR A 300 5.54 12.93 7.94
CA THR A 300 5.81 13.94 6.91
C THR A 300 5.54 15.34 7.45
N ILE A 301 4.39 15.56 8.08
CA ILE A 301 4.04 16.85 8.68
C ILE A 301 5.00 17.19 9.83
N LEU A 302 5.28 16.27 10.75
CA LEU A 302 6.21 16.51 11.86
C LEU A 302 7.62 16.85 11.35
N SER A 303 8.07 16.16 10.30
CA SER A 303 9.33 16.42 9.59
C SER A 303 9.34 17.80 8.95
N ALA A 304 8.26 18.16 8.26
CA ALA A 304 8.08 19.47 7.63
C ALA A 304 8.06 20.60 8.66
N THR A 305 7.36 20.41 9.78
CA THR A 305 7.31 21.36 10.90
C THR A 305 8.70 21.62 11.45
N PHE A 306 9.48 20.55 11.70
CA PHE A 306 10.85 20.68 12.19
C PHE A 306 11.74 21.41 11.17
N TRP A 307 11.66 21.01 9.90
CA TRP A 307 12.40 21.62 8.80
C TRP A 307 12.11 23.12 8.67
N ASN A 308 10.84 23.51 8.58
CA ASN A 308 10.42 24.90 8.44
C ASN A 308 10.85 25.76 9.64
N LYS A 309 10.83 25.21 10.87
CA LYS A 309 11.37 25.90 12.05
C LYS A 309 12.88 26.11 12.00
N CYS A 310 13.63 25.18 11.40
CA CYS A 310 15.06 25.38 11.17
C CYS A 310 15.33 26.44 10.08
N LEU A 311 14.52 26.47 9.03
CA LEU A 311 14.63 27.46 7.95
C LEU A 311 14.40 28.90 8.43
N ASP A 312 13.35 29.11 9.23
CA ASP A 312 13.03 30.42 9.81
C ASP A 312 14.16 31.03 10.65
N GLN A 313 14.99 30.19 11.27
CA GLN A 313 16.14 30.68 12.05
C GLN A 313 17.23 31.31 11.18
N ILE A 314 17.21 31.07 9.86
CA ILE A 314 18.25 31.47 8.91
C ILE A 314 17.72 32.56 7.99
N ASP A 315 16.48 32.41 7.49
CA ASP A 315 15.87 33.38 6.58
C ASP A 315 14.68 34.11 7.22
N ILE A 316 15.01 35.18 7.94
CA ILE A 316 14.04 36.06 8.60
C ILE A 316 13.15 36.79 7.57
N ARG A 317 13.61 36.93 6.32
CA ARG A 317 12.92 37.69 5.26
C ARG A 317 11.77 36.88 4.66
N GLU A 318 12.01 35.61 4.32
CA GLU A 318 10.94 34.71 3.85
C GLU A 318 9.96 34.31 4.96
N ALA A 319 10.39 34.28 6.23
CA ALA A 319 9.52 33.98 7.36
C ALA A 319 8.31 34.93 7.46
N LYS A 320 8.43 36.17 6.96
CA LYS A 320 7.36 37.18 6.94
C LYS A 320 6.39 37.02 5.76
N SER A 321 6.82 36.46 4.63
CA SER A 321 6.01 36.24 3.41
C SER A 321 5.50 34.80 3.26
N ALA A 322 5.72 33.93 4.25
CA ALA A 322 5.33 32.53 4.21
C ALA A 322 3.84 32.33 3.85
N SER A 323 3.59 31.44 2.89
CA SER A 323 2.24 31.05 2.46
C SER A 323 1.40 30.50 3.62
N VAL A 324 0.06 30.54 3.50
CA VAL A 324 -0.85 30.00 4.53
C VAL A 324 -0.55 28.53 4.82
N LEU A 325 -0.31 27.73 3.77
CA LEU A 325 0.06 26.32 3.89
C LEU A 325 1.36 26.14 4.67
N THR A 326 2.40 26.94 4.35
CA THR A 326 3.67 26.93 5.09
C THR A 326 3.46 27.24 6.58
N ARG A 327 2.62 28.23 6.92
CA ARG A 327 2.31 28.60 8.31
C ARG A 327 1.58 27.49 9.07
N ILE A 328 0.64 26.81 8.40
CA ILE A 328 -0.08 25.66 8.96
C ILE A 328 0.91 24.51 9.22
N ILE A 329 1.74 24.16 8.24
CA ILE A 329 2.73 23.08 8.37
C ILE A 329 3.80 23.42 9.40
N ARG A 330 4.25 24.68 9.47
CA ARG A 330 5.22 25.17 10.46
C ARG A 330 4.68 25.13 11.89
N GLY A 331 3.36 25.08 12.06
CA GLY A 331 2.73 25.02 13.37
C GLY A 331 2.56 26.37 14.05
N ASP A 332 2.40 27.44 13.27
CA ASP A 332 2.07 28.77 13.81
C ASP A 332 0.76 28.76 14.59
N ARG A 333 -0.17 27.89 14.17
CA ARG A 333 -1.43 27.62 14.84
C ARG A 333 -1.55 26.13 15.08
N LEU A 334 -1.21 25.71 16.30
CA LEU A 334 -1.17 24.30 16.71
C LEU A 334 -2.45 23.53 16.33
N ILE A 335 -3.62 24.16 16.48
CA ILE A 335 -4.91 23.50 16.20
C ILE A 335 -5.03 23.03 14.74
N TYR A 336 -4.52 23.81 13.78
CA TYR A 336 -4.59 23.44 12.37
C TYR A 336 -3.59 22.34 12.02
N THR A 337 -2.39 22.38 12.59
CA THR A 337 -1.39 21.30 12.40
C THR A 337 -1.88 20.00 13.03
N VAL A 338 -2.46 20.06 14.23
CA VAL A 338 -3.05 18.88 14.88
C VAL A 338 -4.21 18.35 14.05
N ALA A 339 -5.11 19.20 13.54
CA ALA A 339 -6.19 18.77 12.66
C ALA A 339 -5.67 18.14 11.36
N LEU A 340 -4.64 18.75 10.74
CA LEU A 340 -3.99 18.26 9.53
C LEU A 340 -3.36 16.86 9.74
N CYS A 341 -2.86 16.56 10.94
CA CYS A 341 -2.36 15.23 11.27
C CYS A 341 -3.49 14.24 11.65
N ALA A 342 -4.40 14.67 12.52
CA ALA A 342 -5.37 13.78 13.16
C ALA A 342 -6.49 13.34 12.21
N ILE A 343 -6.98 14.23 11.33
CA ILE A 343 -8.10 13.91 10.43
C ILE A 343 -7.69 12.83 9.41
N PRO A 344 -6.60 12.98 8.63
CA PRO A 344 -6.18 11.95 7.68
C PRO A 344 -5.79 10.65 8.36
N LEU A 345 -5.16 10.72 9.54
CA LEU A 345 -4.81 9.54 10.33
C LEU A 345 -6.05 8.77 10.79
N ALA A 346 -7.04 9.46 11.36
CA ALA A 346 -8.28 8.83 11.82
C ALA A 346 -9.04 8.21 10.66
N PHE A 347 -9.10 8.91 9.52
CA PHE A 347 -9.72 8.39 8.30
C PHE A 347 -9.01 7.12 7.80
N ASP A 348 -7.68 7.12 7.70
CA ASP A 348 -6.90 5.93 7.29
C ASP A 348 -7.13 4.75 8.22
N ILE A 349 -7.13 4.98 9.55
CA ILE A 349 -7.42 3.92 10.53
C ILE A 349 -8.82 3.33 10.30
N VAL A 350 -9.83 4.17 10.06
CA VAL A 350 -11.20 3.69 9.78
C VAL A 350 -11.23 2.88 8.48
N VAL A 351 -10.54 3.32 7.44
CA VAL A 351 -10.46 2.60 6.16
C VAL A 351 -9.71 1.28 6.31
N CYS A 352 -8.56 1.25 7.00
CA CYS A 352 -7.83 0.01 7.32
C CYS A 352 -8.72 -0.99 8.06
N ILE A 353 -9.52 -0.53 9.03
CA ILE A 353 -10.48 -1.38 9.76
C ILE A 353 -11.57 -1.88 8.82
N ALA A 354 -12.12 -1.00 7.96
CA ALA A 354 -13.13 -1.38 6.98
C ALA A 354 -12.62 -2.46 6.02
N TYR A 355 -11.37 -2.34 5.55
CA TYR A 355 -10.69 -3.36 4.73
C TYR A 355 -10.50 -4.68 5.47
N ALA A 356 -10.06 -4.63 6.72
CA ALA A 356 -9.91 -5.83 7.55
C ALA A 356 -11.25 -6.55 7.77
N MET A 357 -12.37 -5.82 7.69
CA MET A 357 -13.74 -6.33 7.79
C MET A 357 -14.37 -6.69 6.42
N TYR A 358 -13.62 -6.63 5.31
CA TYR A 358 -14.12 -6.88 3.95
C TYR A 358 -15.26 -5.95 3.51
N PHE A 359 -15.38 -4.78 4.14
CA PHE A 359 -16.47 -3.85 3.86
C PHE A 359 -16.34 -3.22 2.46
N ASP A 360 -15.11 -3.13 1.95
CA ASP A 360 -14.75 -2.69 0.61
C ASP A 360 -15.40 -3.53 -0.49
N LEU A 361 -15.55 -4.84 -0.27
CA LEU A 361 -16.17 -5.73 -1.24
C LEU A 361 -17.59 -5.29 -1.62
N LYS A 362 -18.35 -4.74 -0.66
CA LYS A 362 -19.71 -4.23 -0.90
C LYS A 362 -19.74 -2.73 -1.22
N TYR A 363 -18.75 -1.97 -0.76
CA TYR A 363 -18.72 -0.51 -0.85
C TYR A 363 -17.42 -0.02 -1.49
N PRO A 364 -17.20 -0.25 -2.80
CA PRO A 364 -15.95 0.08 -3.49
C PRO A 364 -15.65 1.59 -3.56
N LEU A 365 -16.64 2.45 -3.27
CA LEU A 365 -16.44 3.90 -3.17
C LEU A 365 -15.44 4.29 -2.08
N ILE A 366 -15.24 3.44 -1.07
CA ILE A 366 -14.26 3.68 0.01
C ILE A 366 -12.84 3.72 -0.57
N ASP A 367 -12.52 2.85 -1.53
CA ASP A 367 -11.20 2.76 -2.16
C ASP A 367 -10.88 4.01 -2.95
N ILE A 368 -11.86 4.45 -3.74
CA ILE A 368 -11.74 5.66 -4.56
C ILE A 368 -11.56 6.88 -3.65
N ALA A 369 -12.37 6.99 -2.59
CA ALA A 369 -12.28 8.11 -1.66
C ALA A 369 -10.94 8.14 -0.92
N ASN A 370 -10.46 6.98 -0.43
CA ASN A 370 -9.20 6.88 0.27
C ASN A 370 -7.99 7.18 -0.64
N GLY A 371 -7.96 6.56 -1.83
CA GLY A 371 -6.92 6.79 -2.83
C GLY A 371 -6.86 8.25 -3.26
N ALA A 372 -8.01 8.87 -3.57
CA ALA A 372 -8.08 10.28 -3.98
C ALA A 372 -7.62 11.23 -2.86
N MET A 373 -8.04 10.99 -1.61
CA MET A 373 -7.63 11.81 -0.47
C MET A 373 -6.12 11.76 -0.27
N PHE A 374 -5.52 10.57 -0.22
CA PHE A 374 -4.07 10.44 -0.01
C PHE A 374 -3.26 10.94 -1.20
N ALA A 375 -3.71 10.70 -2.43
CA ALA A 375 -3.07 11.27 -3.61
C ALA A 375 -3.04 12.81 -3.54
N LEU A 376 -4.15 13.45 -3.18
CA LEU A 376 -4.24 14.90 -3.07
C LEU A 376 -3.33 15.44 -1.96
N LEU A 377 -3.37 14.83 -0.77
CA LEU A 377 -2.56 15.24 0.37
C LEU A 377 -1.06 15.09 0.08
N GLN A 378 -0.66 13.94 -0.46
CA GLN A 378 0.73 13.66 -0.83
C GLN A 378 1.21 14.59 -1.95
N LEU A 379 0.36 14.91 -2.93
CA LEU A 379 0.70 15.86 -4.00
C LEU A 379 0.94 17.27 -3.45
N VAL A 380 0.00 17.79 -2.64
CA VAL A 380 0.09 19.15 -2.09
C VAL A 380 1.32 19.29 -1.19
N VAL A 381 1.52 18.34 -0.26
CA VAL A 381 2.65 18.39 0.68
C VAL A 381 3.97 18.06 -0.03
N GLY A 382 3.99 17.12 -0.98
CA GLY A 382 5.17 16.77 -1.76
C GLY A 382 5.68 17.93 -2.62
N MET A 383 4.76 18.64 -3.30
CA MET A 383 5.09 19.86 -4.05
C MET A 383 5.62 20.96 -3.12
N HIS A 384 5.06 21.08 -1.91
CA HIS A 384 5.57 22.01 -0.90
C HIS A 384 7.01 21.68 -0.47
N PHE A 385 7.33 20.41 -0.24
CA PHE A 385 8.70 19.97 0.09
C PHE A 385 9.69 20.25 -1.04
N LEU A 386 9.32 19.95 -2.29
CA LEU A 386 10.18 20.20 -3.43
C LEU A 386 10.44 21.68 -3.64
N TYR A 387 9.39 22.49 -3.63
CA TYR A 387 9.51 23.94 -3.75
C TYR A 387 10.36 24.51 -2.60
N GLY A 388 10.03 24.17 -1.35
CA GLY A 388 10.75 24.66 -0.18
C GLY A 388 12.22 24.24 -0.15
N ALA A 389 12.54 22.99 -0.52
CA ALA A 389 13.91 22.51 -0.53
C ALA A 389 14.75 23.11 -1.69
N VAL A 390 14.13 23.36 -2.85
CA VAL A 390 14.79 24.01 -3.99
C VAL A 390 15.06 25.49 -3.68
N SER A 391 14.05 26.24 -3.23
CA SER A 391 14.21 27.64 -2.82
C SER A 391 15.28 27.76 -1.74
N TYR A 392 15.25 26.87 -0.74
CA TYR A 392 16.26 26.84 0.30
C TYR A 392 17.68 26.59 -0.25
N ARG A 393 17.87 25.67 -1.19
CA ARG A 393 19.20 25.46 -1.80
C ARG A 393 19.71 26.70 -2.52
N ILE A 394 18.82 27.39 -3.22
CA ILE A 394 19.15 28.60 -3.96
C ILE A 394 19.59 29.69 -2.97
N GLU A 395 18.85 29.93 -1.89
CA GLU A 395 19.17 30.96 -0.89
C GLU A 395 20.37 30.58 -0.02
N ALA A 396 20.46 29.34 0.45
CA ALA A 396 21.58 28.87 1.24
C ALA A 396 22.90 28.97 0.46
N LYS A 397 22.90 28.73 -0.86
CA LYS A 397 24.08 28.91 -1.71
C LYS A 397 24.56 30.37 -1.68
N LYS A 398 23.64 31.34 -1.80
CA LYS A 398 23.96 32.78 -1.74
C LYS A 398 24.55 33.18 -0.38
N ILE A 399 23.99 32.67 0.72
CA ILE A 399 24.45 32.99 2.08
C ILE A 399 25.82 32.34 2.37
N VAL A 400 26.03 31.09 1.96
CA VAL A 400 27.32 30.40 2.15
C VAL A 400 28.43 31.04 1.33
N GLU A 401 28.13 31.51 0.12
CA GLU A 401 29.08 32.31 -0.67
C GLU A 401 29.42 33.64 0.01
N ALA A 402 28.48 34.22 0.78
CA ALA A 402 28.69 35.47 1.51
C ALA A 402 29.37 35.32 2.90
N VAL A 403 29.31 34.16 3.54
CA VAL A 403 29.73 33.96 4.94
C VAL A 403 30.77 32.83 5.06
N THR A 404 32.04 33.15 4.77
CA THR A 404 33.13 32.16 4.68
C THR A 404 34.01 31.97 5.92
N THR A 405 33.67 32.52 7.11
CA THR A 405 34.69 32.69 8.18
C THR A 405 34.46 32.00 9.54
N ASN A 406 33.31 31.40 9.88
CA ASN A 406 33.08 30.86 11.24
C ASN A 406 32.81 29.34 11.34
N ASN A 407 33.44 28.65 12.31
CA ASN A 407 33.31 27.19 12.51
C ASN A 407 31.93 26.75 13.04
N ARG A 408 31.18 27.62 13.73
CA ARG A 408 29.80 27.35 14.15
C ARG A 408 28.86 27.27 12.95
N ASP A 409 29.11 28.11 11.95
CA ASP A 409 28.34 28.18 10.70
C ASP A 409 28.56 26.92 9.87
N LYS A 410 29.79 26.37 9.84
CA LYS A 410 30.08 25.09 9.16
C LYS A 410 29.22 23.92 9.65
N LYS A 411 29.03 23.78 10.98
CA LYS A 411 28.23 22.68 11.55
C LYS A 411 26.73 22.86 11.28
N MET A 412 26.24 24.09 11.32
CA MET A 412 24.85 24.40 10.98
C MET A 412 24.60 24.17 9.48
N ASN A 413 25.50 24.66 8.62
CA ASN A 413 25.45 24.46 7.17
C ASN A 413 25.44 22.98 6.78
N ALA A 414 26.25 22.14 7.45
CA ALA A 414 26.26 20.69 7.22
C ALA A 414 24.91 20.03 7.59
N LEU A 415 24.28 20.44 8.70
CA LEU A 415 22.95 19.97 9.06
C LEU A 415 21.94 20.38 7.98
N LEU A 416 21.95 21.64 7.58
CA LEU A 416 20.96 22.17 6.65
C LEU A 416 21.09 21.58 5.25
N HIS A 417 22.32 21.38 4.77
CA HIS A 417 22.56 20.70 3.49
C HIS A 417 22.02 19.26 3.52
N ARG A 418 22.20 18.57 4.65
CA ARG A 418 21.66 17.22 4.87
C ARG A 418 20.13 17.23 4.84
N LEU A 419 19.51 18.11 5.63
CA LEU A 419 18.05 18.24 5.69
C LEU A 419 17.46 18.61 4.33
N SER A 420 18.07 19.55 3.59
CA SER A 420 17.67 19.92 2.23
C SER A 420 17.75 18.75 1.24
N ARG A 421 18.85 17.97 1.28
CA ARG A 421 19.01 16.77 0.44
C ARG A 421 17.89 15.77 0.70
N TYR A 422 17.60 15.49 1.97
CA TYR A 422 16.55 14.52 2.32
C TYR A 422 15.15 15.07 2.07
N ALA A 423 14.91 16.38 2.19
CA ALA A 423 13.64 17.00 1.82
C ALA A 423 13.32 16.85 0.32
N ILE A 424 14.33 16.96 -0.56
CA ILE A 424 14.16 16.70 -2.00
C ILE A 424 13.83 15.22 -2.25
N LEU A 425 14.59 14.31 -1.63
CA LEU A 425 14.36 12.87 -1.77
C LEU A 425 12.98 12.46 -1.23
N LEU A 426 12.54 13.09 -0.14
CA LEU A 426 11.21 12.94 0.43
C LEU A 426 10.13 13.39 -0.56
N GLY A 427 10.25 14.61 -1.11
CA GLY A 427 9.32 15.10 -2.13
C GLY A 427 9.28 14.20 -3.38
N LEU A 428 10.42 13.66 -3.84
CA LEU A 428 10.46 12.70 -4.93
C LEU A 428 9.74 11.39 -4.59
N SER A 429 9.95 10.84 -3.38
CA SER A 429 9.23 9.64 -2.95
C SER A 429 7.72 9.84 -2.87
N MET A 430 7.28 11.03 -2.45
CA MET A 430 5.86 11.38 -2.42
C MET A 430 5.27 11.48 -3.84
N ILE A 431 6.01 12.04 -4.81
CA ILE A 431 5.60 12.02 -6.22
C ILE A 431 5.51 10.59 -6.75
N THR A 432 6.47 9.72 -6.42
CA THR A 432 6.42 8.30 -6.81
C THR A 432 5.17 7.63 -6.26
N TYR A 433 4.83 7.88 -4.99
CA TYR A 433 3.58 7.41 -4.37
C TYR A 433 2.34 7.92 -5.14
N VAL A 434 2.28 9.23 -5.40
CA VAL A 434 1.16 9.86 -6.13
C VAL A 434 1.02 9.29 -7.53
N ALA A 435 2.11 9.00 -8.24
CA ALA A 435 2.05 8.38 -9.56
C ALA A 435 1.39 7.00 -9.53
N GLY A 436 1.69 6.18 -8.51
CA GLY A 436 1.00 4.91 -8.28
C GLY A 436 -0.49 5.11 -7.99
N ALA A 437 -0.82 5.98 -7.02
CA ALA A 437 -2.19 6.27 -6.64
C ALA A 437 -3.03 6.88 -7.79
N ALA A 438 -2.41 7.68 -8.67
CA ALA A 438 -3.07 8.24 -9.84
C ALA A 438 -3.45 7.17 -10.86
N ILE A 439 -2.67 6.09 -11.00
CA ILE A 439 -3.05 4.95 -11.84
C ILE A 439 -4.28 4.25 -11.25
N ILE A 440 -4.29 4.03 -9.93
CA ILE A 440 -5.42 3.41 -9.21
C ILE A 440 -6.71 4.20 -9.44
N ALA A 441 -6.66 5.52 -9.28
CA ALA A 441 -7.84 6.38 -9.38
C ALA A 441 -8.24 6.72 -10.84
N GLY A 442 -7.26 6.87 -11.74
CA GLY A 442 -7.46 7.42 -13.08
C GLY A 442 -7.55 6.36 -14.19
N TRP A 443 -7.10 5.13 -13.94
CA TRP A 443 -7.08 4.08 -14.96
C TRP A 443 -7.41 2.69 -14.36
N PRO A 444 -8.64 2.47 -13.88
CA PRO A 444 -9.04 1.26 -13.16
C PRO A 444 -8.87 -0.02 -14.00
N GLU A 445 -9.21 -0.01 -15.29
CA GLU A 445 -9.05 -1.17 -16.18
C GLU A 445 -7.59 -1.67 -16.25
N PHE A 446 -6.64 -0.75 -16.32
CA PHE A 446 -5.22 -1.10 -16.29
C PHE A 446 -4.79 -1.52 -14.90
N PHE A 447 -5.21 -0.80 -13.85
CA PHE A 447 -4.87 -1.11 -12.47
C PHE A 447 -5.24 -2.54 -12.09
N PHE A 448 -6.43 -3.00 -12.44
CA PHE A 448 -6.87 -4.36 -12.12
C PHE A 448 -6.31 -5.45 -13.07
N SER A 449 -5.42 -5.09 -14.00
CA SER A 449 -4.62 -6.07 -14.75
C SER A 449 -3.39 -6.50 -13.95
N PRO A 450 -2.82 -7.71 -14.16
CA PRO A 450 -1.60 -8.14 -13.48
C PRO A 450 -0.43 -7.15 -13.56
N ARG A 451 -0.27 -6.49 -14.71
CA ARG A 451 0.81 -5.51 -14.94
C ARG A 451 0.53 -4.20 -14.22
N GLY A 452 -0.68 -3.66 -14.37
CA GLY A 452 -1.03 -2.40 -13.74
C GLY A 452 -1.08 -2.50 -12.22
N TRP A 453 -1.54 -3.63 -11.67
CA TRP A 453 -1.50 -3.92 -10.24
C TRP A 453 -0.07 -3.87 -9.72
N MET A 454 0.82 -4.64 -10.34
CA MET A 454 2.24 -4.69 -9.96
C MET A 454 2.87 -3.31 -10.03
N ILE A 455 2.70 -2.56 -11.12
CA ILE A 455 3.29 -1.23 -11.31
C ILE A 455 2.75 -0.23 -10.28
N SER A 456 1.43 -0.15 -10.13
CA SER A 456 0.78 0.86 -9.27
C SER A 456 1.16 0.65 -7.81
N TRP A 457 1.10 -0.59 -7.33
CA TRP A 457 1.49 -0.90 -5.96
C TRP A 457 3.00 -0.84 -5.74
N SER A 458 3.82 -1.15 -6.75
CA SER A 458 5.28 -0.99 -6.62
C SER A 458 5.64 0.48 -6.43
N LEU A 459 5.06 1.37 -7.23
CA LEU A 459 5.26 2.82 -7.08
C LEU A 459 4.80 3.33 -5.71
N THR A 460 3.60 2.90 -5.28
CA THR A 460 3.01 3.28 -4.00
C THR A 460 3.85 2.78 -2.82
N ASN A 461 4.18 1.49 -2.78
CA ASN A 461 4.90 0.86 -1.67
C ASN A 461 6.38 1.26 -1.63
N ILE A 462 7.08 1.34 -2.75
CA ILE A 462 8.46 1.81 -2.79
C ILE A 462 8.53 3.29 -2.45
N GLY A 463 7.59 4.11 -2.95
CA GLY A 463 7.46 5.51 -2.58
C GLY A 463 7.30 5.66 -1.07
N ARG A 464 6.32 4.97 -0.48
CA ARG A 464 6.05 4.96 0.96
C ARG A 464 7.24 4.46 1.80
N ALA A 465 7.93 3.41 1.36
CA ALA A 465 9.09 2.86 2.05
C ALA A 465 10.27 3.85 2.02
N CYS A 466 10.54 4.45 0.86
CA CYS A 466 11.55 5.49 0.72
C CYS A 466 11.23 6.71 1.59
N GLU A 467 9.96 7.11 1.67
CA GLU A 467 9.48 8.20 2.51
C GLU A 467 9.91 8.00 3.97
N SER A 468 9.63 6.82 4.53
CA SER A 468 10.09 6.41 5.87
C SER A 468 11.60 6.51 6.04
N LEU A 469 12.36 6.01 5.06
CA LEU A 469 13.82 6.06 5.11
C LEU A 469 14.34 7.50 5.17
N TRP A 470 13.76 8.39 4.36
CA TRP A 470 14.17 9.79 4.30
C TRP A 470 13.80 10.55 5.57
N HIS A 471 12.64 10.29 6.18
CA HIS A 471 12.30 10.80 7.52
C HIS A 471 13.38 10.44 8.54
N VAL A 472 13.74 9.15 8.60
CA VAL A 472 14.71 8.65 9.58
C VAL A 472 16.10 9.26 9.36
N LEU A 473 16.57 9.30 8.11
CA LEU A 473 17.89 9.84 7.77
C LEU A 473 17.98 11.36 7.99
N MET A 474 16.86 12.08 7.85
CA MET A 474 16.78 13.50 8.19
C MET A 474 17.17 13.76 9.65
N PHE A 475 16.74 12.88 10.55
CA PHE A 475 16.94 13.00 11.99
C PHE A 475 18.18 12.29 12.54
N ARG A 476 19.11 11.86 11.67
CA ARG A 476 20.39 11.29 12.11
C ARG A 476 21.08 12.21 13.14
N PRO A 477 21.38 11.72 14.35
CA PRO A 477 21.99 12.53 15.40
C PRO A 477 23.38 13.00 14.97
N ARG A 478 23.83 14.10 15.56
CA ARG A 478 25.17 14.63 15.30
C ARG A 478 26.19 13.73 16.00
N SER A 479 27.25 13.36 15.29
CA SER A 479 28.44 12.80 15.91
C SER A 479 29.10 13.90 16.74
N SER A 480 28.74 14.00 18.02
CA SER A 480 29.56 14.76 18.96
C SER A 480 30.89 14.01 19.09
N PRO A 481 32.06 14.67 18.99
CA PRO A 481 33.29 14.04 19.41
C PRO A 481 33.07 13.56 20.85
N VAL A 482 33.35 12.28 21.09
CA VAL A 482 33.34 11.72 22.44
C VAL A 482 34.27 12.62 23.25
N GLN A 483 33.71 13.46 24.11
CA GLN A 483 34.50 14.09 25.17
C GLN A 483 35.01 12.91 25.99
N ASN A 484 36.31 12.68 25.94
CA ASN A 484 36.97 11.73 26.82
C ASN A 484 36.48 12.03 28.24
N PRO A 485 35.92 11.05 28.97
CA PRO A 485 35.49 11.26 30.35
C PRO A 485 36.66 11.63 31.29
N ALA A 486 37.90 11.60 30.79
CA ALA A 486 39.11 12.03 31.49
C ALA A 486 39.37 13.56 31.45
N SER A 487 38.56 14.37 30.74
CA SER A 487 38.71 15.83 30.74
C SER A 487 37.49 16.51 31.35
N VAL A 488 37.24 16.26 32.63
CA VAL A 488 36.53 17.22 33.49
C VAL A 488 37.62 18.11 34.07
N PRO A 489 37.77 19.37 33.63
CA PRO A 489 38.51 20.32 34.43
C PRO A 489 37.68 20.53 35.70
N THR A 490 38.17 20.06 36.83
CA THR A 490 37.82 20.66 38.11
C THR A 490 38.20 22.13 38.03
N SER A 491 37.20 23.00 37.91
CA SER A 491 37.37 24.41 38.26
C SER A 491 36.19 24.81 39.14
N PRO A 492 36.44 25.36 40.34
CA PRO A 492 35.39 25.75 41.26
C PRO A 492 34.93 27.16 40.93
N TYR A 493 33.92 27.30 40.08
CA TYR A 493 32.96 28.42 40.06
C TYR A 493 31.65 27.99 39.41
#